data_AF-A0A957DN74-F1
#
_entry.id   AF-A0A957DN74-F1
#
_cell.length_a   1.000
_cell.length_b   1.000
_cell.length_c   1.000
_cell.angle_alpha   90.00
_cell.angle_beta   90.00
_cell.angle_gamma   90.00
#
_symmetry.space_group_name_H-M   'P 1'
#
loop_
_entity.id
_entity.type
_entity.pdbx_description
1 polymer ?
#
loop_
_entity_poly.entity_id
_entity_poly.type
_entity_poly.pdbx_seq_one_letter_code
_entity_poly.pdbx_strand_id
1 'polypeptide(L)'
;GTINTLLASLGLQPLGWLNEPNGINQLIGEALNINVADWAAGPSLALIVAIIFGIWKYTGYNVVFFLAGLGNISREYYEAASMDGAGRWAQFRHITLPLLSPITYFLTIFGVIGTFKAFNTIFVLRTRAALGTMDTASLVIFDAFNRDTRIGYAAALGIILLIVILSATALLDRVAKGRVFYG
;
A
#
# COMPACT_ATOMS: atom_id res chain seq x y z
N GLY A 1 -6.91 -9.31 22.39
CA GLY A 1 -5.50 -9.52 22.02
C GLY A 1 -4.59 -8.63 22.85
N THR A 2 -3.28 -8.86 22.80
CA THR A 2 -2.24 -8.15 23.58
C THR A 2 -2.27 -6.63 23.38
N ILE A 3 -2.59 -6.15 22.18
CA ILE A 3 -2.72 -4.72 21.93
C ILE A 3 -3.97 -4.15 22.60
N ASN A 4 -5.12 -4.84 22.54
CA ASN A 4 -6.32 -4.39 23.28
C ASN A 4 -6.11 -4.39 24.79
N THR A 5 -5.31 -5.31 25.35
CA THR A 5 -4.98 -5.28 26.78
C THR A 5 -4.08 -4.10 27.13
N LEU A 6 -3.15 -3.73 26.24
CA LEU A 6 -2.34 -2.51 26.40
C LEU A 6 -3.20 -1.25 26.30
N LEU A 7 -4.08 -1.16 25.30
CA LEU A 7 -5.01 -0.03 25.15
C LEU A 7 -5.95 0.10 26.35
N ALA A 8 -6.48 -1.02 26.86
CA ALA A 8 -7.31 -1.03 28.06
C ALA A 8 -6.54 -0.56 29.31
N SER A 9 -5.24 -0.90 29.43
CA SER A 9 -4.40 -0.38 30.51
C SER A 9 -4.17 1.13 30.45
N LEU A 10 -4.36 1.74 29.27
CA LEU A 10 -4.34 3.18 29.03
C LEU A 10 -5.74 3.82 29.12
N GLY A 11 -6.76 3.07 29.55
CA GLY A 11 -8.14 3.54 29.66
C GLY A 11 -8.92 3.61 28.34
N LEU A 12 -8.35 3.10 27.24
CA LEU A 12 -8.99 3.09 25.92
C LEU A 12 -9.85 1.84 25.73
N GLN A 13 -10.95 1.98 24.99
CA GLN A 13 -11.83 0.85 24.70
C GLN A 13 -11.15 -0.16 23.74
N PRO A 14 -11.35 -1.48 23.92
CA PRO A 14 -10.84 -2.47 22.99
C PRO A 14 -11.39 -2.28 21.58
N LEU A 15 -10.51 -2.24 20.57
CA LEU A 15 -10.92 -2.07 19.17
C LEU A 15 -11.26 -3.41 18.51
N GLY A 16 -12.21 -3.38 17.58
CA GLY A 16 -12.63 -4.52 16.76
C GLY A 16 -11.63 -4.94 15.67
N TRP A 17 -10.56 -4.15 15.44
CA TRP A 17 -9.54 -4.35 14.40
C TRP A 17 -10.16 -4.66 13.02
N LEU A 18 -10.09 -5.91 12.56
CA LEU A 18 -10.67 -6.36 11.28
C LEU A 18 -12.21 -6.35 11.26
N ASN A 19 -12.85 -6.23 12.42
CA ASN A 19 -14.30 -6.18 12.56
C ASN A 19 -14.83 -4.75 12.75
N GLU A 20 -13.96 -3.74 12.69
CA GLU A 20 -14.34 -2.35 12.99
C GLU A 20 -14.60 -1.55 11.70
N PRO A 21 -15.87 -1.32 11.32
CA PRO A 21 -16.21 -0.60 10.10
C PRO A 21 -16.03 0.92 10.23
N ASN A 22 -15.95 1.45 11.46
CA ASN A 22 -15.86 2.89 11.70
C ASN A 22 -14.53 3.48 11.21
N GLY A 23 -14.61 4.71 10.71
CA GLY A 23 -13.48 5.46 10.21
C GLY A 23 -12.46 5.79 11.31
N ILE A 24 -11.17 5.81 10.98
CA ILE A 24 -10.13 6.09 11.97
C ILE A 24 -10.27 7.46 12.63
N ASN A 25 -10.70 8.48 11.89
CA ASN A 25 -10.86 9.81 12.44
C ASN A 25 -12.07 9.86 13.38
N GLN A 26 -13.13 9.12 13.06
CA GLN A 26 -14.28 8.98 13.93
C GLN A 26 -13.89 8.30 15.26
N LEU A 27 -13.11 7.21 15.21
CA LEU A 27 -12.62 6.53 16.41
C LEU A 27 -11.72 7.44 17.28
N ILE A 28 -10.86 8.25 16.64
CA ILE A 28 -10.04 9.24 17.35
C ILE A 28 -10.92 10.34 17.97
N GLY A 29 -11.92 10.82 17.23
CA GLY A 29 -12.87 11.81 17.69
C GLY A 29 -13.65 11.35 18.92
N GLU A 30 -14.19 10.12 18.87
CA GLU A 30 -14.89 9.49 19.99
C GLU A 30 -14.01 9.39 21.24
N ALA A 31 -12.72 9.06 21.09
CA ALA A 31 -11.77 9.00 22.20
C ALA A 31 -11.47 10.38 22.81
N LEU A 32 -11.63 11.47 22.04
CA LEU A 32 -11.44 12.85 22.47
C LEU A 32 -12.75 13.56 22.80
N ASN A 33 -13.89 12.86 22.77
CA ASN A 33 -15.25 13.42 22.89
C ASN A 33 -15.56 14.52 21.85
N ILE A 34 -14.95 14.43 20.66
CA ILE A 34 -15.19 15.32 19.52
C ILE A 34 -16.06 14.59 18.50
N ASN A 35 -17.20 15.20 18.13
CA ASN A 35 -18.02 14.67 17.06
C ASN A 35 -17.38 14.95 15.70
N VAL A 36 -17.00 13.89 14.98
CA VAL A 36 -16.43 13.96 13.63
C VAL A 36 -17.54 13.69 12.64
N ALA A 37 -17.76 14.63 11.72
CA ALA A 37 -18.76 14.47 10.68
C ALA A 37 -18.41 13.29 9.75
N ASP A 38 -19.43 12.60 9.22
CA ASP A 38 -19.28 11.39 8.41
C ASP A 38 -18.34 11.59 7.19
N TRP A 39 -18.40 12.77 6.56
CA TRP A 39 -17.53 13.09 5.41
C TRP A 39 -16.03 13.16 5.80
N ALA A 40 -15.72 13.35 7.07
CA ALA A 40 -14.38 13.41 7.63
C ALA A 40 -13.99 12.15 8.40
N ALA A 41 -14.85 11.12 8.47
CA ALA A 41 -14.62 9.89 9.24
C ALA A 41 -13.35 9.14 8.80
N GLY A 42 -12.97 9.27 7.53
CA GLY A 42 -11.78 8.64 6.97
C GLY A 42 -11.97 7.13 6.71
N PRO A 43 -10.90 6.42 6.31
CA PRO A 43 -10.98 4.99 6.03
C PRO A 43 -11.26 4.17 7.30
N SER A 44 -12.05 3.11 7.15
CA SER A 44 -12.36 2.20 8.27
C SER A 44 -11.10 1.62 8.91
N LEU A 45 -11.14 1.38 10.21
CA LEU A 45 -10.03 0.72 10.91
C LEU A 45 -9.71 -0.65 10.29
N ALA A 46 -10.74 -1.39 9.89
CA ALA A 46 -10.58 -2.68 9.24
C ALA A 46 -9.75 -2.57 7.94
N LEU A 47 -10.04 -1.57 7.08
CA LEU A 47 -9.26 -1.30 5.88
C LEU A 47 -7.82 -0.90 6.21
N ILE A 48 -7.59 -0.09 7.25
CA ILE A 48 -6.24 0.31 7.68
C ILE A 48 -5.42 -0.89 8.11
N VAL A 49 -6.01 -1.81 8.89
CA VAL A 49 -5.33 -3.05 9.29
C VAL A 49 -4.90 -3.84 8.04
N ALA A 50 -5.77 -3.93 7.03
CA ALA A 50 -5.44 -4.59 5.77
C ALA A 50 -4.34 -3.88 4.98
N ILE A 51 -4.31 -2.54 4.97
CA ILE A 51 -3.25 -1.74 4.36
C ILE A 51 -1.91 -1.98 5.06
N ILE A 52 -1.88 -1.93 6.39
CA ILE A 52 -0.66 -2.18 7.18
C ILE A 52 -0.11 -3.58 6.91
N PHE A 53 -0.99 -4.59 6.90
CA PHE A 53 -0.61 -5.94 6.56
C PHE A 53 -0.04 -6.04 5.14
N GLY A 54 -0.66 -5.34 4.18
CA GLY A 54 -0.15 -5.23 2.81
C GLY A 54 1.25 -4.63 2.76
N ILE A 55 1.47 -3.49 3.41
CA ILE A 55 2.77 -2.82 3.50
C ILE A 55 3.82 -3.78 4.06
N TRP A 56 3.52 -4.45 5.18
CA TRP A 56 4.43 -5.41 5.79
C TRP A 56 4.79 -6.54 4.83
N LYS A 57 3.80 -7.15 4.17
CA LYS A 57 4.00 -8.24 3.21
C LYS A 57 4.90 -7.83 2.04
N TYR A 58 4.65 -6.66 1.44
CA TYR A 58 5.42 -6.21 0.26
C TYR A 58 6.78 -5.63 0.63
N THR A 59 6.95 -5.12 1.85
CA THR A 59 8.24 -4.61 2.32
C THR A 59 9.31 -5.69 2.27
N GLY A 60 9.00 -6.92 2.71
CA GLY A 60 9.96 -8.03 2.66
C GLY A 60 10.46 -8.31 1.24
N TYR A 61 9.57 -8.28 0.25
CA TYR A 61 9.93 -8.44 -1.17
C TYR A 61 10.76 -7.27 -1.68
N ASN A 62 10.33 -6.03 -1.44
CA ASN A 62 11.00 -4.84 -1.94
C ASN A 62 12.42 -4.69 -1.39
N VAL A 63 12.65 -5.07 -0.12
CA VAL A 63 13.99 -5.03 0.51
C VAL A 63 14.98 -5.87 -0.28
N VAL A 64 14.61 -7.06 -0.76
CA VAL A 64 15.48 -7.93 -1.55
C VAL A 64 15.89 -7.27 -2.86
N PHE A 65 14.95 -6.62 -3.56
CA PHE A 65 15.24 -5.88 -4.79
C PHE A 65 16.15 -4.69 -4.55
N PHE A 66 15.91 -3.93 -3.49
CA PHE A 66 16.76 -2.80 -3.13
C PHE A 66 18.16 -3.25 -2.72
N LEU A 67 18.31 -4.37 -2.00
CA LEU A 67 19.62 -4.92 -1.64
C LEU A 67 20.40 -5.37 -2.88
N ALA A 68 19.74 -6.04 -3.83
CA ALA A 68 20.36 -6.40 -5.11
C ALA A 68 20.81 -5.15 -5.88
N GLY A 69 20.00 -4.09 -5.88
CA GLY A 69 20.32 -2.80 -6.47
C GLY A 69 21.51 -2.11 -5.82
N LEU A 70 21.53 -2.06 -4.49
CA LEU A 70 22.62 -1.47 -3.72
C LEU A 70 23.93 -2.20 -3.96
N GLY A 71 23.89 -3.53 -4.13
CA GLY A 71 25.06 -4.34 -4.46
C GLY A 71 25.71 -4.00 -5.81
N ASN A 72 24.95 -3.44 -6.76
CA ASN A 72 25.47 -3.03 -8.06
C ASN A 72 26.13 -1.64 -8.06
N ILE A 73 25.95 -0.85 -6.99
CA ILE A 73 26.55 0.50 -6.92
C ILE A 73 28.02 0.36 -6.49
N SER A 74 28.94 0.80 -7.36
CA SER A 74 30.38 0.79 -7.06
C SER A 74 30.69 1.59 -5.78
N ARG A 75 31.58 1.04 -4.95
CA ARG A 75 32.06 1.72 -3.73
C ARG A 75 32.86 2.99 -4.03
N GLU A 76 33.47 3.06 -5.21
CA GLU A 76 34.27 4.21 -5.67
C GLU A 76 33.48 5.52 -5.62
N TYR A 77 32.18 5.50 -5.96
CA TYR A 77 31.33 6.69 -5.85
C TYR A 77 31.24 7.23 -4.42
N TYR A 78 31.16 6.33 -3.43
CA TYR A 78 31.08 6.71 -2.02
C TYR A 78 32.43 7.15 -1.47
N GLU A 79 33.51 6.51 -1.89
CA GLU A 79 34.88 6.87 -1.52
C GLU A 79 35.24 8.25 -2.07
N ALA A 80 35.02 8.49 -3.37
CA ALA A 80 35.22 9.80 -3.99
C ALA A 80 34.41 10.90 -3.28
N ALA A 81 33.12 10.67 -3.06
CA ALA A 81 32.28 11.63 -2.35
C ALA A 81 32.73 11.88 -0.90
N SER A 82 33.27 10.87 -0.22
CA SER A 82 33.83 11.05 1.13
C SER A 82 35.13 11.87 1.12
N MET A 83 35.97 11.73 0.08
CA MET A 83 37.15 12.56 -0.12
C MET A 83 36.78 14.03 -0.38
N ASP A 84 35.66 14.26 -1.07
CA ASP A 84 35.08 15.59 -1.30
C ASP A 84 34.33 16.15 -0.07
N GLY A 85 34.33 15.44 1.07
CA GLY A 85 33.70 15.88 2.32
C GLY A 85 32.18 15.68 2.38
N ALA A 86 31.59 14.89 1.47
CA ALA A 86 30.16 14.63 1.47
C ALA A 86 29.74 13.70 2.64
N GLY A 87 28.82 14.18 3.49
CA GLY A 87 28.22 13.37 4.55
C GLY A 87 27.24 12.31 4.06
N ARG A 88 26.82 11.39 4.95
CA ARG A 88 25.94 10.23 4.62
C ARG A 88 24.63 10.63 3.93
N TRP A 89 24.02 11.75 4.33
CA TRP A 89 22.80 12.24 3.70
C TRP A 89 23.03 12.74 2.27
N ALA A 90 24.16 13.42 2.04
CA ALA A 90 24.54 13.89 0.70
C ALA A 90 24.81 12.69 -0.23
N GLN A 91 25.53 11.67 0.26
CA GLN A 91 25.75 10.42 -0.46
C GLN A 91 24.44 9.70 -0.78
N PHE A 92 23.52 9.57 0.18
CA PHE A 92 22.22 8.94 -0.06
C PHE A 92 21.41 9.67 -1.14
N ARG A 93 21.30 11.00 -1.03
CA ARG A 93 20.47 11.81 -1.94
C ARG A 93 21.05 11.92 -3.35
N HIS A 94 22.37 11.97 -3.51
CA HIS A 94 23.02 12.26 -4.79
C HIS A 94 23.65 11.02 -5.46
N ILE A 95 23.89 9.93 -4.72
CA ILE A 95 24.46 8.70 -5.26
C ILE A 95 23.43 7.58 -5.16
N THR A 96 23.05 7.20 -3.93
CA THR A 96 22.22 6.01 -3.71
C THR A 96 20.83 6.13 -4.36
N LEU A 97 20.10 7.21 -4.09
CA LEU A 97 18.73 7.40 -4.54
C LEU A 97 18.62 7.54 -6.08
N PRO A 98 19.49 8.32 -6.76
CA PRO A 98 19.51 8.37 -8.23
C PRO A 98 19.88 7.03 -8.88
N LEU A 99 20.90 6.33 -8.37
CA LEU A 99 21.35 5.05 -8.93
C LEU A 99 20.38 3.89 -8.64
N LEU A 100 19.56 3.99 -7.59
CA LEU A 100 18.45 3.07 -7.34
C LEU A 100 17.15 3.46 -8.06
N SER A 101 17.12 4.58 -8.79
CA SER A 101 15.90 5.05 -9.47
C SER A 101 15.29 4.01 -10.44
N PRO A 102 16.06 3.20 -11.21
CA PRO A 102 15.47 2.19 -12.09
C PRO A 102 14.72 1.10 -11.32
N ILE A 103 15.27 0.64 -10.20
CA ILE A 103 14.66 -0.39 -9.34
C ILE A 103 13.44 0.18 -8.63
N THR A 104 13.54 1.41 -8.11
CA THR A 104 12.42 2.11 -7.48
C THR A 104 11.26 2.26 -8.46
N TYR A 105 11.55 2.66 -9.69
CA TYR A 105 10.56 2.80 -10.76
C TYR A 105 9.89 1.47 -11.10
N PHE A 106 10.68 0.40 -11.29
CA PHE A 106 10.17 -0.95 -11.52
C PHE A 106 9.22 -1.39 -10.39
N LEU A 107 9.68 -1.31 -9.14
CA LEU A 107 8.87 -1.70 -7.98
C LEU A 107 7.60 -0.85 -7.83
N THR A 108 7.65 0.44 -8.20
CA THR A 108 6.48 1.33 -8.14
C THR A 108 5.42 0.90 -9.15
N ILE A 109 5.80 0.56 -10.39
CA ILE A 109 4.86 0.03 -11.40
C ILE A 109 4.21 -1.26 -10.90
N PHE A 110 5.01 -2.21 -10.43
CA PHE A 110 4.50 -3.47 -9.92
C PHE A 110 3.62 -3.29 -8.68
N GLY A 111 3.95 -2.32 -7.80
CA GLY A 111 3.14 -1.96 -6.64
C GLY A 111 1.78 -1.39 -7.03
N VAL A 112 1.71 -0.49 -8.01
CA VAL A 112 0.44 0.06 -8.51
C VAL A 112 -0.43 -1.04 -9.12
N ILE A 113 0.14 -1.87 -10.00
CA ILE A 113 -0.58 -3.02 -10.58
C ILE A 113 -1.08 -3.97 -9.47
N GLY A 114 -0.21 -4.25 -8.49
CA GLY A 114 -0.53 -5.10 -7.35
C GLY A 114 -1.67 -4.57 -6.49
N THR A 115 -1.77 -3.25 -6.32
CA THR A 115 -2.82 -2.61 -5.53
C THR A 115 -4.21 -2.83 -6.13
N PHE A 116 -4.36 -2.63 -7.45
CA PHE A 116 -5.64 -2.92 -8.14
C PHE A 116 -6.01 -4.41 -8.12
N LYS A 117 -4.99 -5.28 -8.06
CA LYS A 117 -5.11 -6.75 -8.02
C LYS A 117 -5.05 -7.33 -6.60
N ALA A 118 -5.24 -6.54 -5.54
CA ALA A 118 -5.05 -6.96 -4.15
C ALA A 118 -6.14 -7.92 -3.62
N PHE A 119 -6.57 -8.89 -4.42
CA PHE A 119 -7.64 -9.82 -4.08
C PHE A 119 -7.30 -10.71 -2.88
N ASN A 120 -6.23 -11.51 -2.95
CA ASN A 120 -5.94 -12.54 -1.96
C ASN A 120 -5.83 -11.98 -0.54
N THR A 121 -5.08 -10.88 -0.38
CA THR A 121 -4.87 -10.26 0.94
C THR A 121 -6.20 -9.78 1.53
N ILE A 122 -6.99 -9.05 0.76
CA ILE A 122 -8.24 -8.49 1.27
C ILE A 122 -9.31 -9.58 1.43
N PHE A 123 -9.35 -10.58 0.55
CA PHE A 123 -10.29 -11.69 0.64
C PHE A 123 -10.11 -12.52 1.91
N VAL A 124 -8.86 -12.72 2.36
CA VAL A 124 -8.58 -13.47 3.59
C VAL A 124 -8.85 -12.63 4.84
N LEU A 125 -8.61 -11.32 4.78
CA LEU A 125 -8.78 -10.42 5.93
C LEU A 125 -10.21 -9.86 6.07
N ARG A 126 -11.01 -9.85 5.01
CA ARG A 126 -12.37 -9.30 5.03
C ARG A 126 -13.24 -10.09 6.01
N THR A 127 -14.00 -9.35 6.80
CA THR A 127 -15.00 -9.91 7.71
C THR A 127 -16.36 -9.34 7.34
N ARG A 128 -17.44 -10.03 7.70
CA ARG A 128 -18.80 -9.48 7.52
C ARG A 128 -19.02 -8.23 8.39
N ALA A 129 -18.35 -8.14 9.53
CA ALA A 129 -18.46 -7.02 10.46
C ALA A 129 -17.82 -5.72 9.92
N ALA A 130 -16.92 -5.80 8.93
CA ALA A 130 -16.38 -4.64 8.24
C ALA A 130 -17.36 -3.97 7.26
N LEU A 131 -18.61 -4.46 7.12
CA LEU A 131 -19.70 -3.83 6.35
C LEU A 131 -19.32 -3.37 4.92
N GLY A 132 -18.45 -4.10 4.24
CA GLY A 132 -18.04 -3.79 2.86
C GLY A 132 -17.03 -2.64 2.73
N THR A 133 -16.54 -2.05 3.84
CA THR A 133 -15.54 -0.96 3.79
C THR A 133 -14.18 -1.39 3.23
N MET A 134 -13.95 -2.70 3.12
CA MET A 134 -12.77 -3.30 2.48
C MET A 134 -13.02 -3.71 1.03
N ASP A 135 -14.21 -3.52 0.46
CA ASP A 135 -14.53 -4.06 -0.85
C ASP A 135 -13.69 -3.38 -1.94
N THR A 136 -13.03 -4.21 -2.75
CA THR A 136 -12.21 -3.79 -3.88
C THR A 136 -12.84 -4.27 -5.18
N ALA A 137 -12.49 -3.66 -6.31
CA ALA A 137 -12.98 -4.09 -7.63
C ALA A 137 -12.78 -5.60 -7.87
N SER A 138 -11.63 -6.14 -7.44
CA SER A 138 -11.34 -7.58 -7.55
C SER A 138 -12.29 -8.45 -6.70
N LEU A 139 -12.69 -7.98 -5.51
CA LEU A 139 -13.66 -8.68 -4.67
C LEU A 139 -15.08 -8.61 -5.26
N VAL A 140 -15.48 -7.45 -5.78
CA VAL A 140 -16.79 -7.28 -6.41
C VAL A 140 -16.92 -8.20 -7.62
N ILE A 141 -15.87 -8.31 -8.45
CA ILE A 141 -15.84 -9.27 -9.57
C ILE A 141 -16.00 -10.70 -9.06
N PHE A 142 -15.26 -11.07 -8.01
CA PHE A 142 -15.31 -12.42 -7.45
C PHE A 142 -16.69 -12.77 -6.86
N ASP A 143 -17.29 -11.85 -6.11
CA ASP A 143 -18.62 -12.04 -5.52
C ASP A 143 -19.69 -12.12 -6.62
N ALA A 144 -19.61 -11.28 -7.66
CA ALA A 144 -20.50 -11.35 -8.82
C ALA A 144 -20.40 -12.69 -9.55
N PHE A 145 -19.20 -13.26 -9.67
CA PHE A 145 -18.98 -14.55 -10.31
C PHE A 145 -19.46 -15.72 -9.43
N ASN A 146 -19.03 -15.77 -8.17
CA ASN A 146 -19.23 -16.95 -7.31
C ASN A 146 -20.54 -16.92 -6.52
N ARG A 147 -20.91 -15.75 -5.96
CA ARG A 147 -22.07 -15.65 -5.06
C ARG A 147 -23.34 -15.38 -5.84
N ASP A 148 -23.26 -14.44 -6.77
CA ASP A 148 -24.45 -14.01 -7.52
C ASP A 148 -24.65 -14.81 -8.81
N THR A 149 -23.68 -15.64 -9.21
CA THR A 149 -23.68 -16.41 -10.47
C THR A 149 -23.83 -15.55 -11.73
N ARG A 150 -23.51 -14.25 -11.64
CA ARG A 150 -23.60 -13.27 -12.73
C ARG A 150 -22.29 -13.25 -13.53
N ILE A 151 -21.99 -14.37 -14.19
CA ILE A 151 -20.71 -14.60 -14.89
C ILE A 151 -20.44 -13.52 -15.96
N GLY A 152 -21.43 -13.17 -16.78
CA GLY A 152 -21.28 -12.14 -17.81
C GLY A 152 -20.99 -10.75 -17.24
N TYR A 153 -21.63 -10.40 -16.11
CA TYR A 153 -21.38 -9.14 -15.42
C TYR A 153 -19.99 -9.10 -14.79
N ALA A 154 -19.57 -10.19 -14.14
CA ALA A 154 -18.22 -10.32 -13.58
C ALA A 154 -17.14 -10.20 -14.68
N ALA A 155 -17.36 -10.81 -15.85
CA ALA A 155 -16.46 -10.69 -16.99
C ALA A 155 -16.35 -9.24 -17.49
N ALA A 156 -17.48 -8.51 -17.61
CA ALA A 156 -17.48 -7.11 -18.00
C ALA A 156 -16.71 -6.22 -17.01
N LEU A 157 -16.93 -6.42 -15.70
CA LEU A 157 -16.17 -5.73 -14.66
C LEU A 157 -14.67 -6.06 -14.73
N GLY A 158 -14.31 -7.31 -15.04
CA GLY A 158 -12.92 -7.72 -15.24
C GLY A 158 -12.24 -6.99 -16.39
N ILE A 159 -12.93 -6.81 -17.52
CA ILE A 159 -12.42 -6.03 -18.66
C ILE A 159 -12.27 -4.54 -18.29
N ILE A 160 -13.22 -3.96 -17.56
CA ILE A 160 -13.12 -2.58 -17.08
C ILE A 160 -11.90 -2.43 -16.16
N LEU A 161 -11.72 -3.34 -15.20
CA LEU A 161 -10.58 -3.32 -14.29
C LEU A 161 -9.25 -3.45 -15.06
N LEU A 162 -9.19 -4.30 -16.08
CA LEU A 162 -8.02 -4.42 -16.95
C LEU A 162 -7.70 -3.08 -17.64
N ILE A 163 -8.69 -2.41 -18.21
CA ILE A 163 -8.51 -1.10 -18.86
C ILE A 163 -8.01 -0.06 -17.86
N VAL A 164 -8.55 -0.04 -16.64
CA VAL A 164 -8.10 0.86 -15.56
C VAL A 164 -6.64 0.61 -15.21
N ILE A 165 -6.25 -0.66 -15.03
CA ILE A 165 -4.86 -1.03 -14.72
C ILE A 165 -3.93 -0.60 -15.85
N LEU A 166 -4.25 -0.91 -17.10
CA LEU A 166 -3.42 -0.52 -18.25
C LEU A 166 -3.30 1.01 -18.38
N SER A 167 -4.38 1.73 -18.14
CA SER A 167 -4.39 3.20 -18.19
C SER A 167 -3.54 3.80 -17.07
N ALA A 168 -3.68 3.30 -15.85
CA ALA A 168 -2.88 3.74 -14.71
C ALA A 168 -1.39 3.42 -14.90
N THR A 169 -1.07 2.23 -15.39
CA THR A 169 0.32 1.83 -15.70
C THR A 169 0.91 2.69 -16.82
N ALA A 170 0.18 2.94 -17.91
CA ALA A 170 0.64 3.79 -19.01
C ALA A 170 0.83 5.24 -18.56
N LEU A 171 -0.05 5.77 -17.71
CA LEU A 171 0.10 7.10 -17.12
C LEU A 171 1.36 7.17 -16.25
N LEU A 172 1.56 6.19 -15.37
CA LEU A 172 2.73 6.12 -14.51
C LEU A 172 4.02 6.02 -15.33
N ASP A 173 4.03 5.17 -16.35
CA ASP A 173 5.17 5.03 -17.27
C ASP A 173 5.53 6.36 -17.94
N ARG A 174 4.52 7.08 -18.46
CA ARG A 174 4.73 8.41 -19.07
C ARG A 174 5.30 9.43 -18.09
N VAL A 175 4.82 9.46 -16.86
CA VAL A 175 5.29 10.41 -15.84
C VAL A 175 6.69 10.07 -15.34
N ALA A 176 7.00 8.78 -15.20
CA ALA A 176 8.23 8.34 -14.56
C ALA A 176 9.41 8.15 -15.54
N LYS A 177 9.18 7.93 -16.84
CA LYS A 177 10.24 7.82 -17.86
C LYS A 177 11.24 8.97 -17.84
N GLY A 178 10.80 10.19 -17.55
CA GLY A 178 11.67 11.38 -17.48
C GLY A 178 12.50 11.52 -16.20
N ARG A 179 12.34 10.61 -15.22
CA ARG A 179 12.96 10.70 -13.89
C ARG A 179 13.89 9.54 -13.55
N VAL A 180 14.09 8.59 -14.48
CA VAL A 180 14.96 7.42 -14.27
C VAL A 180 16.35 7.72 -14.81
N PHE A 181 17.35 7.60 -13.94
CA PHE A 181 18.76 7.71 -14.30
C PHE A 181 19.30 6.31 -14.57
N TYR A 182 19.80 6.08 -15.78
CA TYR A 182 20.31 4.77 -16.18
C TYR A 182 21.80 4.56 -15.87
N GLY A 183 22.48 5.56 -15.29
CA GLY A 183 23.92 5.53 -15.09
C GLY A 183 24.68 5.86 -16.37
#